data_AF-A0A024TWY8-F1
#
_entry.id   AF-A0A024TWY8-F1
#
_cell.length_a   1.000
_cell.length_b   1.000
_cell.length_c   1.000
_cell.angle_alpha   90.00
_cell.angle_beta   90.00
_cell.angle_gamma   90.00
#
_symmetry.space_group_name_H-M   'P 1'
#
loop_
_entity.id
_entity.type
_entity.pdbx_description
1 polymer ?
#
loop_
_entity_poly.entity_id
_entity_poly.type
_entity_poly.pdbx_seq_one_letter_code
_entity_poly.pdbx_strand_id
1 'polypeptide(L)' 'MLDMDAIEEMGVAGVVKDIRNRVGNHPIDCRIDVLDPAFAPGAGAPQAGGLSTREQFGMLRG' A
#
# COMPACT_ATOMS: atom_id res chain seq x y z
N MET A 1 -6.94 -9.05 -7.70
CA MET A 1 -7.09 -8.40 -6.38
C MET A 1 -5.67 -8.13 -5.91
N LEU A 2 -5.36 -6.94 -5.39
CA LEU A 2 -4.03 -6.67 -4.84
C LEU A 2 -4.06 -7.01 -3.35
N ASP A 3 -3.39 -8.09 -2.97
CA ASP A 3 -3.11 -8.49 -1.59
C ASP A 3 -1.61 -8.34 -1.30
N MET A 4 -1.18 -8.65 -0.06
CA MET A 4 0.21 -8.43 0.36
C MET A 4 1.19 -9.32 -0.43
N ASP A 5 0.81 -10.56 -0.74
CA ASP A 5 1.63 -11.47 -1.56
C ASP A 5 1.84 -10.90 -2.97
N ALA A 6 0.76 -10.42 -3.61
CA ALA A 6 0.87 -9.77 -4.91
C ALA A 6 1.72 -8.49 -4.86
N ILE A 7 1.65 -7.73 -3.76
CA ILE A 7 2.48 -6.53 -3.58
C ILE A 7 3.96 -6.90 -3.47
N GLU A 8 4.29 -7.98 -2.75
CA GLU A 8 5.66 -8.48 -2.65
C GLU A 8 6.19 -8.94 -4.02
N GLU A 9 5.39 -9.70 -4.78
CA GLU A 9 5.77 -10.19 -6.11
C GLU A 9 5.94 -9.07 -7.14
N MET A 10 5.02 -8.10 -7.15
CA MET A 10 4.99 -7.02 -8.15
C MET A 10 5.94 -5.86 -7.80
N GLY A 11 6.23 -5.69 -6.51
CA GLY A 11 6.90 -4.52 -5.97
C GLY A 11 6.13 -3.21 -6.17
N VAL A 12 6.64 -2.14 -5.58
CA VAL A 12 6.00 -0.80 -5.58
C VAL A 12 5.67 -0.30 -6.99
N ALA A 13 6.60 -0.41 -7.94
CA ALA A 13 6.40 0.12 -9.29
C ALA A 13 5.31 -0.64 -10.06
N GLY A 14 5.23 -1.97 -9.87
CA GLY A 14 4.19 -2.80 -10.47
C GLY A 14 2.82 -2.46 -9.91
N VAL A 15 2.72 -2.32 -8.58
CA VAL A 15 1.48 -1.96 -7.88
C VAL A 15 0.98 -0.58 -8.32
N VAL A 16 1.85 0.44 -8.38
CA VAL A 16 1.49 1.78 -8.86
C VAL A 16 0.92 1.73 -10.28
N LYS A 17 1.56 0.96 -11.18
CA LYS A 17 1.07 0.80 -12.55
C LYS A 17 -0.32 0.17 -12.59
N ASP A 18 -0.56 -0.87 -11.79
CA ASP A 18 -1.85 -1.53 -11.71
C ASP A 18 -2.94 -0.61 -11.16
N ILE A 19 -2.64 0.11 -10.06
CA ILE A 19 -3.52 1.14 -9.49
C ILE A 19 -3.88 2.18 -10.56
N ARG A 20 -2.89 2.80 -11.22
CA ARG A 20 -3.14 3.81 -12.28
C ARG A 20 -4.00 3.27 -13.42
N ASN A 21 -3.77 2.04 -13.86
CA ASN A 21 -4.59 1.41 -14.91
C ASN A 21 -6.06 1.26 -14.47
N ARG A 22 -6.30 1.05 -13.18
CA ARG A 22 -7.63 0.81 -12.63
C ARG A 22 -8.39 2.08 -12.26
N VAL A 23 -7.73 3.05 -11.63
CA VAL A 23 -8.38 4.28 -11.12
C VAL A 23 -8.13 5.52 -11.99
N GLY A 24 -7.21 5.48 -12.95
CA GLY A 24 -6.89 6.64 -13.79
C GLY A 24 -6.47 7.85 -12.97
N ASN A 25 -7.14 8.99 -13.17
CA ASN A 25 -6.87 10.26 -12.48
C ASN A 25 -7.83 10.56 -11.32
N HIS A 26 -8.56 9.55 -10.83
CA HIS A 26 -9.46 9.74 -9.70
C HIS A 26 -8.69 9.86 -8.37
N PRO A 27 -9.20 10.62 -7.39
CA PRO A 27 -8.58 10.70 -6.08
C PRO A 27 -8.59 9.33 -5.39
N ILE A 28 -7.52 9.06 -4.63
CA ILE A 28 -7.32 7.82 -3.89
C ILE A 28 -7.24 8.17 -2.40
N ASP A 29 -7.95 7.40 -1.57
CA ASP A 29 -7.82 7.47 -0.11
C ASP A 29 -6.70 6.52 0.34
N CYS A 30 -5.88 6.96 1.29
CA CYS A 30 -4.77 6.18 1.83
C CYS A 30 -4.93 6.02 3.34
N ARG A 31 -5.07 4.77 3.77
CA ARG A 31 -5.35 4.44 5.17
C ARG A 31 -4.06 4.13 5.91
N ILE A 32 -4.00 4.45 7.21
CA ILE A 32 -2.82 4.17 8.05
C ILE A 32 -2.73 2.71 8.49
N ASP A 33 -3.85 1.99 8.47
CA ASP A 33 -3.97 0.59 8.90
C ASP A 33 -3.42 -0.43 7.87
N VAL A 34 -3.00 0.04 6.68
CA VAL A 34 -2.28 -0.78 5.69
C VAL A 34 -0.80 -0.96 6.01
N LEU A 35 -0.25 -0.10 6.88
CA LEU A 35 1.11 -0.23 7.36
C LEU A 35 1.20 -1.39 8.35
N ASP A 36 2.36 -2.06 8.35
CA ASP A 36 2.65 -3.02 9.41
C ASP A 36 2.59 -2.32 10.79
N PRO A 37 2.04 -2.97 11.84
CA PRO A 37 1.99 -2.43 13.18
C PRO A 37 3.33 -1.97 13.74
N ALA A 38 4.46 -2.51 13.24
CA ALA A 38 5.80 -2.02 13.54
C ALA A 38 5.99 -0.53 13.17
N PHE A 39 5.26 -0.03 12.17
CA PHE A 39 5.27 1.36 11.72
C PHE A 39 4.03 2.15 12.17
N ALA A 40 2.90 1.49 12.41
CA ALA A 40 1.63 2.12 12.81
C ALA A 40 0.95 1.42 14.01
N PRO A 41 1.56 1.41 15.22
CA PRO A 41 1.06 0.65 16.36
C PRO A 41 -0.30 1.15 16.91
N GLY A 42 -0.66 2.40 16.62
CA GLY A 42 -1.93 3.02 17.05
C GLY A 42 -3.08 2.88 16.06
N ALA A 43 -2.91 2.10 14.98
CA ALA A 43 -3.99 1.86 14.01
C ALA A 43 -5.16 1.11 14.67
N GLY A 44 -6.40 1.46 14.30
CA GLY A 44 -7.60 0.91 14.95
C GLY A 44 -7.85 -0.58 14.69
N ALA A 45 -7.25 -1.15 13.64
CA ALA A 45 -7.37 -2.56 13.27
C ALA A 45 -6.02 -3.10 12.77
N PRO A 46 -5.05 -3.35 13.66
CA PRO A 46 -3.69 -3.73 13.28
C PRO A 46 -3.64 -5.14 12.67
N GLN A 47 -2.89 -5.30 11.57
CA GLN A 47 -2.69 -6.57 10.88
C GLN A 47 -1.19 -6.76 10.59
N ALA A 48 -0.61 -7.88 11.04
CA ALA A 48 0.80 -8.17 10.80
C ALA A 48 1.07 -8.50 9.31
N GLY A 49 2.27 -8.16 8.83
CA GLY A 49 2.66 -8.35 7.43
C GLY A 49 2.19 -7.22 6.51
N GLY A 50 2.01 -6.02 7.06
CA GLY A 50 1.59 -4.86 6.30
C GLY A 50 2.75 -4.19 5.53
N LEU A 51 2.45 -3.07 4.88
CA LEU A 51 3.45 -2.30 4.16
C LEU A 51 4.47 -1.67 5.11
N SER A 52 5.72 -1.54 4.66
CA SER A 52 6.66 -0.62 5.28
C SER A 52 6.32 0.83 4.94
N THR A 53 6.74 1.77 5.80
CA THR A 53 6.63 3.21 5.51
C THR A 53 7.26 3.58 4.17
N ARG A 54 8.36 2.92 3.80
CA ARG A 54 9.06 3.16 2.53
C ARG A 54 8.21 2.77 1.32
N GLU A 55 7.52 1.64 1.38
CA GLU A 55 6.66 1.17 0.29
C GLU A 55 5.45 2.07 0.12
N GLN A 56 4.77 2.43 1.22
CA GLN A 56 3.60 3.30 1.15
C GLN A 56 3.95 4.67 0.54
N PHE A 57 5.03 5.31 0.99
CA PHE A 57 5.48 6.56 0.36
C PHE A 57 6.00 6.37 -1.07
N GLY A 58 6.57 5.21 -1.38
CA GLY A 58 6.92 4.85 -2.75
C GLY A 58 5.69 4.82 -3.66
N MET A 59 4.60 4.24 -3.19
CA MET A 59 3.33 4.20 -3.92
C MET A 59 2.69 5.58 -4.08
N LEU A 60 2.71 6.43 -3.04
CA LEU A 60 2.14 7.79 -3.09
C LEU A 60 2.90 8.77 -4.00
N ARG A 61 4.19 8.50 -4.27
CA ARG A 61 5.01 9.32 -5.18
C ARG A 61 4.87 8.88 -6.64
N GLY A 62 4.47 7.63 -6.84
CA GLY A 62 4.10 7.07 -8.12
C GLY A 62 2.66 7.42 -8.47
#